data_AF-A0A0R2XKW8-F1
#
_entry.id   AF-A0A0R2XKW8-F1
#
_cell.length_a   1.000
_cell.length_b   1.000
_cell.length_c   1.000
_cell.angle_alpha   90.00
_cell.angle_beta   90.00
_cell.angle_gamma   90.00
#
_symmetry.space_group_name_H-M   'P 1'
#
loop_
_entity.id
_entity.type
_entity.pdbx_description
1 polymer ?
#
loop_
_entity_poly.entity_id
_entity_poly.type
_entity_poly.pdbx_seq_one_letter_code
_entity_poly.pdbx_strand_id
1 'polypeptide(L)'
;MKTLNTVILFSAVAVGSASAALTTTTTFDGAGSLVGVANWDNGLPTNANPGLVAVTSGSTWTTNVWTDMAIRQTGGTVGGAGSATMNMRGGAALSGNKTIYEIEDVANSAFGYKNLEVSGQLTMWNQNGEGQELSLLAGYATVGSLNAISSAATSTINIGDGKLDIGIVTTLGGKFSINMLAGGTGEMVIGDRNEAALNAMRLDFETGNVGSITLSSNLGASADGYWGFFVEQGWASIGGVVVTDLAQFNIVNDGFATTISAIPELIPEPGTYALLAGCFALASVMVRRRR
;
A
#
# COMPACT_ATOMS: atom_id res chain seq x y z
N MET A 1 9.51 -14.87 -51.65
CA MET A 1 9.69 -15.21 -50.23
C MET A 1 8.78 -14.31 -49.43
N LYS A 2 7.72 -14.85 -48.82
CA LYS A 2 6.80 -14.10 -47.95
C LYS A 2 7.31 -14.19 -46.52
N THR A 3 7.57 -13.05 -45.91
CA THR A 3 7.90 -12.87 -44.49
C THR A 3 6.70 -13.29 -43.64
N LEU A 4 6.92 -14.24 -42.71
CA LEU A 4 5.98 -14.59 -41.67
C LEU A 4 6.11 -13.54 -40.55
N ASN A 5 5.08 -12.71 -40.37
CA ASN A 5 4.95 -11.87 -39.17
C ASN A 5 4.43 -12.75 -38.03
N THR A 6 5.32 -13.14 -37.13
CA THR A 6 4.96 -13.77 -35.85
C THR A 6 4.45 -12.67 -34.92
N VAL A 7 3.14 -12.64 -34.70
CA VAL A 7 2.52 -11.85 -33.62
C VAL A 7 2.69 -12.64 -32.33
N ILE A 8 3.55 -12.17 -31.43
CA ILE A 8 3.69 -12.71 -30.08
C ILE A 8 2.60 -12.05 -29.22
N LEU A 9 1.57 -12.82 -28.88
CA LEU A 9 0.52 -12.37 -27.96
C LEU A 9 1.02 -12.56 -26.52
N PHE A 10 1.40 -11.48 -25.85
CA PHE A 10 1.67 -11.51 -24.42
C PHE A 10 0.34 -11.61 -23.67
N SER A 11 0.10 -12.73 -23.00
CA SER A 11 -0.96 -12.86 -22.01
C SER A 11 -0.45 -12.25 -20.71
N ALA A 12 -0.83 -11.02 -20.39
CA ALA A 12 -0.63 -10.47 -19.06
C ALA A 12 -1.62 -11.17 -18.11
N VAL A 13 -1.10 -12.07 -17.27
CA VAL A 13 -1.86 -12.58 -16.12
C VAL A 13 -1.89 -11.45 -15.10
N ALA A 14 -3.04 -10.80 -14.92
CA ALA A 14 -3.25 -9.89 -13.81
C ALA A 14 -3.26 -10.74 -12.52
N VAL A 15 -2.11 -10.79 -11.84
CA VAL A 15 -2.01 -11.35 -10.49
C VAL A 15 -2.32 -10.18 -9.56
N GLY A 16 -3.59 -10.03 -9.17
CA GLY A 16 -3.92 -9.14 -8.05
C GLY A 16 -3.20 -9.61 -6.80
N SER A 17 -2.45 -8.73 -6.15
CA SER A 17 -1.78 -9.00 -4.89
C SER A 17 -2.80 -8.88 -3.75
N ALA A 18 -3.65 -9.90 -3.59
CA ALA A 18 -4.43 -10.01 -2.37
C ALA A 18 -3.47 -10.09 -1.17
N SER A 19 -3.32 -8.99 -0.44
CA SER A 19 -2.63 -8.98 0.86
C SER A 19 -3.49 -9.78 1.83
N ALA A 20 -3.18 -11.07 1.98
CA ALA A 20 -3.81 -11.88 3.02
C ALA A 20 -3.32 -11.37 4.38
N ALA A 21 -4.27 -11.06 5.27
CA ALA A 21 -3.94 -10.61 6.61
C ALA A 21 -3.04 -11.63 7.34
N LEU A 22 -2.13 -11.13 8.17
CA LEU A 22 -1.24 -11.94 8.98
C LEU A 22 -2.05 -12.91 9.84
N THR A 23 -1.64 -14.17 9.80
CA THR A 23 -2.09 -15.18 10.76
C THR A 23 -1.22 -15.07 12.00
N THR A 24 -1.81 -14.64 13.11
CA THR A 24 -1.09 -14.31 14.34
C THR A 24 -0.96 -15.51 15.27
N THR A 25 0.10 -15.53 16.05
CA THR A 25 0.50 -16.66 16.91
C THR A 25 1.00 -16.21 18.28
N THR A 26 1.20 -14.91 18.47
CA THR A 26 1.40 -14.27 19.78
C THR A 26 0.43 -13.11 19.93
N THR A 27 0.02 -12.80 21.16
CA THR A 27 -0.95 -11.75 21.48
C THR A 27 -0.36 -10.73 22.46
N PHE A 28 -0.76 -9.49 22.25
CA PHE A 28 -0.58 -8.35 23.14
C PHE A 28 -1.97 -7.78 23.42
N ASP A 29 -2.38 -7.82 24.68
CA ASP A 29 -3.62 -7.23 25.16
C ASP A 29 -3.34 -6.52 26.49
N GLY A 30 -3.10 -5.20 26.42
CA GLY A 30 -2.84 -4.40 27.60
C GLY A 30 -2.13 -3.08 27.31
N ALA A 31 -1.49 -2.54 28.36
CA ALA A 31 -0.69 -1.33 28.29
C ALA A 31 0.80 -1.69 28.27
N GLY A 32 1.59 -0.99 27.46
CA GLY A 32 3.03 -1.25 27.42
C GLY A 32 3.69 -0.99 26.09
N SER A 33 4.97 -1.36 26.04
CA SER A 33 5.78 -1.27 24.84
C SER A 33 5.60 -2.51 23.95
N LEU A 34 5.32 -2.31 22.67
CA LEU A 34 5.25 -3.39 21.68
C LEU A 34 6.60 -4.09 21.44
N VAL A 35 7.72 -3.48 21.82
CA VAL A 35 9.06 -4.10 21.72
C VAL A 35 9.50 -4.78 23.02
N GLY A 36 8.68 -4.75 24.06
CA GLY A 36 8.96 -5.42 25.32
C GLY A 36 8.55 -6.89 25.25
N VAL A 37 9.51 -7.82 25.21
CA VAL A 37 9.26 -9.28 25.15
C VAL A 37 8.23 -9.73 26.19
N ALA A 38 8.31 -9.19 27.41
CA ALA A 38 7.45 -9.57 28.53
C ALA A 38 5.97 -9.15 28.36
N ASN A 39 5.66 -8.29 27.39
CA ASN A 39 4.29 -7.87 27.11
C ASN A 39 3.56 -8.79 26.11
N TRP A 40 4.25 -9.82 25.60
CA TRP A 40 3.72 -10.77 24.64
C TRP A 40 3.65 -12.16 25.27
N ASP A 41 2.56 -12.88 25.00
CA ASP A 41 2.33 -14.22 25.54
C ASP A 41 3.35 -15.28 25.06
N ASN A 42 3.84 -15.16 23.82
CA ASN A 42 4.70 -16.12 23.13
C ASN A 42 5.95 -15.45 22.57
N GLY A 43 6.46 -14.43 23.27
CA GLY A 43 7.66 -13.69 22.89
C GLY A 43 7.42 -12.65 21.80
N LEU A 44 8.49 -11.99 21.35
CA LEU A 44 8.34 -10.90 20.39
C LEU A 44 7.78 -11.37 19.05
N PRO A 45 6.94 -10.54 18.43
CA PRO A 45 6.36 -10.86 17.14
C PRO A 45 7.41 -10.78 16.04
N THR A 46 7.38 -11.74 15.12
CA THR A 46 8.26 -11.82 13.95
C THR A 46 7.49 -12.31 12.72
N ASN A 47 8.08 -12.28 11.52
CA ASN A 47 7.42 -12.85 10.33
C ASN A 47 6.98 -14.31 10.49
N ALA A 48 7.76 -15.11 11.22
CA ALA A 48 7.43 -16.52 11.48
C ALA A 48 6.44 -16.70 12.65
N ASN A 49 6.29 -15.67 13.50
CA ASN A 49 5.41 -15.66 14.65
C ASN A 49 4.70 -14.29 14.76
N PRO A 50 3.78 -13.93 13.85
CA PRO A 50 3.19 -12.59 13.83
C PRO A 50 2.37 -12.31 15.08
N GLY A 51 2.42 -11.07 15.56
CA GLY A 51 1.72 -10.64 16.77
C GLY A 51 0.35 -10.03 16.51
N LEU A 52 -0.63 -10.38 17.33
CA LEU A 52 -1.92 -9.71 17.40
C LEU A 52 -1.88 -8.64 18.48
N VAL A 53 -2.15 -7.40 18.08
CA VAL A 53 -2.33 -6.26 18.99
C VAL A 53 -3.81 -5.96 19.08
N ALA A 54 -4.44 -6.37 20.17
CA ALA A 54 -5.84 -6.10 20.46
C ALA A 54 -5.90 -5.17 21.68
N VAL A 55 -5.55 -3.89 21.50
CA VAL A 55 -5.49 -2.94 22.63
C VAL A 55 -6.90 -2.70 23.17
N THR A 56 -7.27 -3.43 24.22
CA THR A 56 -8.58 -3.27 24.88
C THR A 56 -8.57 -2.18 25.94
N SER A 57 -7.40 -1.86 26.51
CA SER A 57 -7.25 -0.81 27.53
C SER A 57 -5.80 -0.36 27.72
N GLY A 58 -5.65 0.91 28.12
CA GLY A 58 -4.35 1.50 28.48
C GLY A 58 -3.51 2.00 27.32
N SER A 59 -2.42 2.70 27.65
CA SER A 59 -1.52 3.28 26.64
C SER A 59 -0.62 2.19 26.05
N THR A 60 -0.69 2.02 24.73
CA THR A 60 0.23 1.15 23.98
C THR A 60 1.19 2.00 23.18
N TRP A 61 2.48 1.65 23.22
CA TRP A 61 3.49 2.43 22.53
C TRP A 61 4.57 1.59 21.87
N THR A 62 5.27 2.21 20.93
CA THR A 62 6.45 1.64 20.30
C THR A 62 7.69 2.50 20.52
N THR A 63 8.87 1.89 20.45
CA THR A 63 10.14 2.62 20.30
C THR A 63 10.30 3.13 18.86
N ASN A 64 11.38 3.88 18.65
CA ASN A 64 11.71 4.51 17.38
C ASN A 64 12.25 3.55 16.31
N VAL A 65 12.58 2.29 16.61
CA VAL A 65 13.19 1.36 15.64
C VAL A 65 12.56 -0.02 15.72
N TRP A 66 12.03 -0.49 14.59
CA TRP A 66 11.56 -1.85 14.38
C TRP A 66 12.47 -2.57 13.42
N THR A 67 12.86 -3.79 13.79
CA THR A 67 13.58 -4.72 12.94
C THR A 67 12.95 -6.10 13.14
N ASP A 68 12.71 -6.84 12.06
CA ASP A 68 12.09 -8.18 12.09
C ASP A 68 10.71 -8.28 12.77
N MET A 69 10.04 -7.16 13.05
CA MET A 69 8.72 -7.16 13.72
C MET A 69 7.59 -7.29 12.71
N ALA A 70 6.66 -8.21 12.94
CA ALA A 70 5.45 -8.36 12.16
C ALA A 70 4.22 -8.39 13.06
N ILE A 71 3.38 -7.36 13.00
CA ILE A 71 2.16 -7.31 13.82
C ILE A 71 0.91 -7.00 12.99
N ARG A 72 -0.23 -7.43 13.53
CA ARG A 72 -1.56 -7.03 13.10
C ARG A 72 -2.30 -6.42 14.27
N GLN A 73 -2.81 -5.21 14.09
CA GLN A 73 -3.58 -4.48 15.09
C GLN A 73 -5.06 -4.53 14.73
N THR A 74 -5.89 -4.96 15.68
CA THR A 74 -7.36 -5.04 15.50
C THR A 74 -8.12 -4.12 16.45
N GLY A 75 -7.43 -3.28 17.22
CA GLY A 75 -8.06 -2.39 18.19
C GLY A 75 -7.12 -1.35 18.80
N GLY A 76 -7.74 -0.28 19.32
CA GLY A 76 -7.13 0.80 20.10
C GLY A 76 -6.04 1.61 19.38
N THR A 77 -5.23 2.34 20.14
CA THR A 77 -4.22 3.28 19.61
C THR A 77 -2.82 2.86 20.01
N VAL A 78 -1.91 2.84 19.03
CA VAL A 78 -0.47 2.69 19.20
C VAL A 78 0.19 4.03 18.85
N GLY A 79 0.91 4.59 19.82
CA GLY A 79 1.69 5.83 19.63
C GLY A 79 3.20 5.60 19.76
N GLY A 80 3.98 6.57 19.29
CA GLY A 80 5.41 6.62 19.61
C GLY A 80 5.65 6.93 21.09
N ALA A 81 6.50 6.15 21.77
CA ALA A 81 6.84 6.33 23.17
C ALA A 81 7.71 7.57 23.39
N GLY A 82 7.10 8.76 23.42
CA GLY A 82 7.85 10.03 23.53
C GLY A 82 8.74 10.36 22.34
N SER A 83 8.96 9.44 21.40
CA SER A 83 9.54 9.71 20.09
C SER A 83 8.41 10.00 19.11
N ALA A 84 8.40 11.22 18.57
CA ALA A 84 7.57 11.56 17.42
C ALA A 84 7.92 10.73 16.16
N THR A 85 8.88 9.81 16.24
CA THR A 85 9.39 9.05 15.09
C THR A 85 9.27 7.55 15.28
N MET A 86 9.09 6.86 14.16
CA MET A 86 9.09 5.40 14.04
C MET A 86 9.90 5.04 12.80
N ASN A 87 10.82 4.08 12.92
CA ASN A 87 11.64 3.60 11.81
C ASN A 87 11.42 2.11 11.61
N MET A 88 10.78 1.72 10.51
CA MET A 88 10.65 0.33 10.07
C MET A 88 11.91 -0.01 9.27
N ARG A 89 12.81 -0.83 9.83
CA ARG A 89 14.13 -1.10 9.23
C ARG A 89 14.20 -2.34 8.33
N GLY A 90 13.06 -3.00 8.13
CA GLY A 90 13.03 -4.32 7.51
C GLY A 90 13.48 -5.40 8.48
N GLY A 91 13.79 -6.58 7.96
CA GLY A 91 14.48 -7.60 8.75
C GLY A 91 15.93 -7.27 9.03
N ALA A 92 16.54 -8.00 9.96
CA ALA A 92 17.98 -8.06 10.09
C ALA A 92 18.60 -8.65 8.82
N ALA A 93 19.86 -8.30 8.54
CA ALA A 93 20.55 -8.78 7.35
C ALA A 93 20.56 -10.32 7.33
N LEU A 94 20.12 -10.91 6.20
CA LEU A 94 20.02 -12.36 5.99
C LEU A 94 18.99 -13.08 6.88
N SER A 95 18.09 -12.34 7.55
CA SER A 95 17.05 -12.97 8.36
C SER A 95 15.91 -13.56 7.51
N GLY A 96 15.71 -13.06 6.29
CA GLY A 96 14.55 -13.38 5.46
C GLY A 96 13.23 -12.83 6.00
N ASN A 97 13.25 -12.07 7.10
CA ASN A 97 12.07 -11.46 7.71
C ASN A 97 11.91 -10.02 7.22
N LYS A 98 10.70 -9.50 7.24
CA LYS A 98 10.38 -8.11 6.93
C LYS A 98 10.12 -7.33 8.22
N THR A 99 9.88 -6.03 8.11
CA THR A 99 9.08 -5.32 9.14
C THR A 99 7.69 -5.11 8.58
N ILE A 100 6.67 -5.64 9.24
CA ILE A 100 5.27 -5.59 8.81
C ILE A 100 4.43 -4.96 9.91
N TYR A 101 3.61 -3.99 9.56
CA TYR A 101 2.56 -3.46 10.41
C TYR A 101 1.26 -3.51 9.63
N GLU A 102 0.31 -4.34 10.04
CA GLU A 102 -1.05 -4.32 9.54
C GLU A 102 -2.01 -3.70 10.56
N ILE A 103 -2.94 -2.87 10.07
CA ILE A 103 -4.08 -2.38 10.82
C ILE A 103 -5.32 -2.97 10.15
N GLU A 104 -6.09 -3.73 10.92
CA GLU A 104 -7.36 -4.32 10.52
C GLU A 104 -8.36 -4.17 11.66
N ASP A 105 -8.67 -2.91 11.97
CA ASP A 105 -9.65 -2.54 12.97
C ASP A 105 -10.97 -2.21 12.30
N VAL A 106 -11.76 -3.25 12.03
CA VAL A 106 -13.07 -3.14 11.37
C VAL A 106 -14.07 -2.34 12.22
N ALA A 107 -13.87 -2.29 13.55
CA ALA A 107 -14.70 -1.48 14.44
C ALA A 107 -14.43 0.02 14.28
N ASN A 108 -13.26 0.40 13.77
CA ASN A 108 -12.87 1.78 13.48
C ASN A 108 -13.07 2.17 12.01
N SER A 109 -14.06 1.60 11.32
CA SER A 109 -14.38 1.91 9.92
C SER A 109 -14.85 3.35 9.68
N ALA A 110 -15.35 4.03 10.71
CA ALA A 110 -15.69 5.45 10.67
C ALA A 110 -14.52 6.37 11.03
N PHE A 111 -13.32 5.81 11.27
CA PHE A 111 -12.10 6.53 11.63
C PHE A 111 -12.26 7.44 12.87
N GLY A 112 -13.02 6.98 13.86
CA GLY A 112 -13.32 7.74 15.08
C GLY A 112 -12.12 7.95 16.01
N TYR A 113 -11.07 7.15 15.84
CA TYR A 113 -9.79 7.31 16.53
C TYR A 113 -8.63 6.86 15.63
N LYS A 114 -7.39 7.19 16.03
CA LYS A 114 -6.19 6.79 15.32
C LYS A 114 -5.72 5.44 15.84
N ASN A 115 -5.66 4.42 14.99
CA ASN A 115 -5.04 3.15 15.33
C ASN A 115 -3.53 3.29 15.49
N LEU A 116 -2.90 4.06 14.60
CA LEU A 116 -1.48 4.38 14.65
C LEU A 116 -1.29 5.90 14.56
N GLU A 117 -0.53 6.47 15.48
CA GLU A 117 -0.13 7.86 15.44
C GLU A 117 1.39 8.03 15.52
N VAL A 118 1.98 8.54 14.43
CA VAL A 118 3.38 8.95 14.36
C VAL A 118 3.42 10.45 14.11
N SER A 119 3.39 11.26 15.18
CA SER A 119 3.25 12.72 15.09
C SER A 119 4.40 13.44 14.36
N GLY A 120 5.58 12.83 14.29
CA GLY A 120 6.74 13.29 13.54
C GLY A 120 6.93 12.45 12.28
N GLN A 121 7.98 11.63 12.20
CA GLN A 121 8.35 10.92 10.97
C GLN A 121 8.21 9.39 11.08
N LEU A 122 7.46 8.79 10.15
CA LEU A 122 7.56 7.37 9.84
C LEU A 122 8.60 7.18 8.74
N THR A 123 9.71 6.51 9.06
CA THR A 123 10.74 6.14 8.08
C THR A 123 10.65 4.66 7.76
N MET A 124 10.43 4.33 6.49
CA MET A 124 10.59 2.99 5.96
C MET A 124 12.01 2.89 5.39
N TRP A 125 12.91 2.27 6.15
CA TRP A 125 14.33 2.23 5.85
C TRP A 125 14.78 0.80 5.59
N ASN A 126 14.94 0.41 4.33
CA ASN A 126 15.53 -0.89 4.02
C ASN A 126 17.06 -0.84 4.13
N GLN A 127 17.55 -0.85 5.37
CA GLN A 127 18.98 -0.84 5.68
C GLN A 127 19.64 -2.20 5.41
N ASN A 128 18.88 -3.29 5.52
CA ASN A 128 19.40 -4.64 5.65
C ASN A 128 19.04 -5.56 4.48
N GLY A 129 18.40 -5.04 3.44
CA GLY A 129 17.99 -5.77 2.24
C GLY A 129 16.55 -6.28 2.29
N GLU A 130 16.02 -6.54 3.47
CA GLU A 130 14.68 -7.08 3.65
C GLU A 130 13.57 -5.99 3.67
N GLY A 131 12.40 -6.29 3.11
CA GLY A 131 11.33 -5.31 2.87
C GLY A 131 10.64 -4.73 4.12
N GLN A 132 9.92 -3.62 3.92
CA GLN A 132 9.01 -3.02 4.91
C GLN A 132 7.62 -2.93 4.32
N GLU A 133 6.61 -3.14 5.16
CA GLU A 133 5.22 -3.16 4.74
C GLU A 133 4.33 -2.53 5.80
N LEU A 134 3.57 -1.50 5.41
CA LEU A 134 2.50 -0.93 6.20
C LEU A 134 1.18 -1.19 5.47
N SER A 135 0.28 -1.96 6.06
CA SER A 135 -1.03 -2.25 5.46
C SER A 135 -2.14 -1.67 6.33
N LEU A 136 -3.03 -0.90 5.71
CA LEU A 136 -4.26 -0.40 6.33
C LEU A 136 -5.43 -1.14 5.70
N LEU A 137 -5.68 -2.35 6.17
CA LEU A 137 -6.79 -3.19 5.72
C LEU A 137 -8.13 -2.63 6.21
N ALA A 138 -8.16 -2.12 7.45
CA ALA A 138 -9.25 -1.33 8.02
C ALA A 138 -8.71 -0.46 9.16
N GLY A 139 -9.37 0.66 9.48
CA GLY A 139 -8.96 1.58 10.54
C GLY A 139 -8.18 2.79 10.03
N TYR A 140 -7.50 3.51 10.92
CA TYR A 140 -6.95 4.84 10.62
C TYR A 140 -5.52 5.03 11.15
N ALA A 141 -4.60 5.50 10.30
CA ALA A 141 -3.28 5.94 10.73
C ALA A 141 -3.00 7.40 10.35
N THR A 142 -2.23 8.09 11.19
CA THR A 142 -1.68 9.41 10.88
C THR A 142 -0.18 9.44 11.04
N VAL A 143 0.51 10.02 10.06
CA VAL A 143 1.96 10.25 10.10
C VAL A 143 2.26 11.72 9.77
N GLY A 144 3.10 12.38 10.55
CA GLY A 144 3.47 13.78 10.28
C GLY A 144 4.29 13.91 8.99
N SER A 145 5.29 13.05 8.83
CA SER A 145 6.14 12.94 7.65
C SER A 145 6.32 11.46 7.31
N LEU A 146 6.10 11.10 6.05
CA LEU A 146 6.46 9.78 5.54
C LEU A 146 7.80 9.87 4.83
N ASN A 147 8.71 8.94 5.11
CA ASN A 147 10.04 8.91 4.51
C ASN A 147 10.43 7.50 4.06
N ALA A 148 11.01 7.38 2.87
CA ALA A 148 11.66 6.15 2.40
C ALA A 148 13.17 6.36 2.24
N ILE A 149 13.92 5.39 2.76
CA ILE A 149 15.36 5.31 2.62
C ILE A 149 15.70 3.91 2.11
N SER A 150 16.11 3.77 0.85
CA SER A 150 16.63 2.49 0.36
C SER A 150 17.46 2.62 -0.91
N SER A 151 18.44 1.74 -1.06
CA SER A 151 19.10 1.40 -2.32
C SER A 151 18.76 0.00 -2.85
N ALA A 152 18.02 -0.82 -2.09
CA ALA A 152 17.93 -2.27 -2.30
C ALA A 152 16.49 -2.81 -2.50
N ALA A 153 15.47 -2.25 -1.84
CA ALA A 153 14.08 -2.62 -2.08
C ALA A 153 13.10 -1.46 -1.89
N THR A 154 11.95 -1.57 -2.53
CA THR A 154 10.85 -0.61 -2.44
C THR A 154 10.10 -0.80 -1.13
N SER A 155 9.79 0.30 -0.44
CA SER A 155 8.91 0.28 0.74
C SER A 155 7.46 0.19 0.28
N THR A 156 6.68 -0.71 0.88
CA THR A 156 5.31 -1.00 0.44
C THR A 156 4.28 -0.46 1.42
N ILE A 157 3.28 0.23 0.89
CA ILE A 157 2.09 0.62 1.63
C ILE A 157 0.88 0.04 0.91
N ASN A 158 0.04 -0.70 1.64
CA ASN A 158 -1.19 -1.26 1.11
C ASN A 158 -2.39 -0.59 1.79
N ILE A 159 -3.40 -0.20 1.03
CA ILE A 159 -4.61 0.44 1.53
C ILE A 159 -5.81 -0.39 1.07
N GLY A 160 -6.46 -1.08 2.01
CA GLY A 160 -7.74 -1.78 1.82
C GLY A 160 -8.90 -0.82 2.03
N ASP A 161 -9.59 -0.96 3.15
CA ASP A 161 -10.68 -0.06 3.59
C ASP A 161 -10.21 0.96 4.63
N GLY A 162 -8.91 0.98 4.95
CA GLY A 162 -8.34 1.89 5.92
C GLY A 162 -8.08 3.29 5.37
N LYS A 163 -7.71 4.19 6.29
CA LYS A 163 -7.35 5.57 6.01
C LYS A 163 -5.94 5.90 6.47
N LEU A 164 -5.14 6.50 5.60
CA LEU A 164 -3.80 6.99 5.91
C LEU A 164 -3.69 8.49 5.65
N ASP A 165 -3.54 9.28 6.71
CA ASP A 165 -3.23 10.71 6.58
C ASP A 165 -1.74 10.97 6.80
N ILE A 166 -1.14 11.68 5.86
CA ILE A 166 0.27 12.03 5.83
C ILE A 166 0.39 13.54 5.80
N GLY A 167 1.13 14.15 6.71
CA GLY A 167 1.40 15.59 6.66
C GLY A 167 2.22 15.97 5.41
N ILE A 168 3.37 15.32 5.22
CA ILE A 168 4.23 15.52 4.05
C ILE A 168 4.98 14.24 3.65
N VAL A 169 5.16 14.01 2.35
CA VAL A 169 6.05 12.95 1.87
C VAL A 169 7.46 13.52 1.66
N THR A 170 8.45 12.83 2.20
CA THR A 170 9.87 13.12 2.01
C THR A 170 10.54 11.85 1.46
N THR A 171 11.61 11.98 0.68
CA THR A 171 12.40 10.81 0.29
C THR A 171 13.87 11.17 0.30
N LEU A 172 14.69 10.31 0.89
CA LEU A 172 16.15 10.40 0.85
C LEU A 172 16.71 9.26 -0.01
N GLY A 173 16.25 9.18 -1.26
CA GLY A 173 16.70 8.20 -2.26
C GLY A 173 15.95 6.86 -2.27
N GLY A 174 14.97 6.65 -1.38
CA GLY A 174 14.10 5.47 -1.40
C GLY A 174 12.90 5.59 -2.36
N LYS A 175 12.20 4.48 -2.58
CA LYS A 175 10.99 4.37 -3.41
C LYS A 175 9.84 3.81 -2.61
N PHE A 176 8.62 4.22 -2.97
CA PHE A 176 7.39 3.64 -2.44
C PHE A 176 6.62 2.89 -3.52
N SER A 177 6.01 1.77 -3.14
CA SER A 177 4.90 1.14 -3.86
C SER A 177 3.66 1.35 -3.00
N ILE A 178 2.67 2.04 -3.55
CA ILE A 178 1.36 2.22 -2.93
C ILE A 178 0.38 1.35 -3.69
N ASN A 179 -0.26 0.43 -2.99
CA ASN A 179 -1.24 -0.48 -3.57
C ASN A 179 -2.60 -0.21 -2.93
N MET A 180 -3.54 0.29 -3.72
CA MET A 180 -4.95 0.39 -3.33
C MET A 180 -5.59 -0.97 -3.63
N LEU A 181 -5.85 -1.75 -2.58
CA LEU A 181 -6.13 -3.19 -2.67
C LEU A 181 -7.48 -3.49 -3.34
N ALA A 182 -7.59 -4.67 -3.95
CA ALA A 182 -8.73 -5.09 -4.73
C ALA A 182 -10.03 -5.03 -3.92
N GLY A 183 -11.07 -4.41 -4.49
CA GLY A 183 -12.36 -4.22 -3.83
C GLY A 183 -12.37 -3.21 -2.67
N GLY A 184 -11.22 -2.65 -2.29
CA GLY A 184 -11.09 -1.74 -1.17
C GLY A 184 -11.68 -0.35 -1.44
N THR A 185 -12.11 0.31 -0.37
CA THR A 185 -12.68 1.68 -0.41
C THR A 185 -11.80 2.72 0.28
N GLY A 186 -10.57 2.36 0.65
CA GLY A 186 -9.73 3.16 1.53
C GLY A 186 -9.25 4.48 0.94
N GLU A 187 -8.71 5.31 1.83
CA GLU A 187 -8.28 6.67 1.53
C GLU A 187 -6.82 6.88 1.94
N MET A 188 -6.07 7.56 1.07
CA MET A 188 -4.76 8.11 1.42
C MET A 188 -4.77 9.61 1.17
N VAL A 189 -4.39 10.41 2.16
CA VAL A 189 -4.31 11.87 2.06
C VAL A 189 -2.88 12.32 2.34
N ILE A 190 -2.31 13.09 1.42
CA ILE A 190 -1.01 13.73 1.56
C ILE A 190 -1.23 15.24 1.66
N GLY A 191 -1.03 15.80 2.84
CA GLY A 191 -1.29 17.21 3.15
C GLY A 191 -0.43 18.17 2.32
N ASP A 192 0.84 17.82 2.12
CA ASP A 192 1.78 18.62 1.37
C ASP A 192 2.66 17.77 0.44
N ARG A 193 2.77 18.22 -0.81
CA ARG A 193 3.58 17.62 -1.85
C ARG A 193 5.02 18.15 -1.80
N ASN A 194 5.97 17.21 -1.80
CA ASN A 194 7.32 17.42 -2.29
C ASN A 194 7.48 16.66 -3.61
N GLU A 195 7.59 17.36 -4.74
CA GLU A 195 7.60 16.75 -6.08
C GLU A 195 8.67 15.68 -6.24
N ALA A 196 9.91 15.95 -5.83
CA ALA A 196 10.99 14.97 -5.94
C ALA A 196 10.68 13.68 -5.18
N ALA A 197 9.97 13.80 -4.06
CA ALA A 197 9.57 12.68 -3.23
C ALA A 197 8.41 11.88 -3.83
N LEU A 198 7.39 12.56 -4.34
CA LEU A 198 6.26 11.89 -4.99
C LEU A 198 6.66 11.22 -6.31
N ASN A 199 7.64 11.74 -7.04
CA ASN A 199 8.15 11.12 -8.27
C ASN A 199 8.79 9.74 -8.03
N ALA A 200 9.19 9.43 -6.79
CA ALA A 200 9.72 8.14 -6.38
C ALA A 200 8.63 7.13 -5.95
N MET A 201 7.36 7.53 -5.97
CA MET A 201 6.21 6.68 -5.68
C MET A 201 5.72 5.98 -6.95
N ARG A 202 5.24 4.75 -6.80
CA ARG A 202 4.46 4.03 -7.81
C ARG A 202 3.13 3.66 -7.20
N LEU A 203 2.07 3.83 -7.97
CA LEU A 203 0.70 3.65 -7.53
C LEU A 203 0.05 2.53 -8.34
N ASP A 204 -0.52 1.55 -7.67
CA ASP A 204 -1.42 0.58 -8.28
C ASP A 204 -2.81 0.69 -7.67
N PHE A 205 -3.83 0.77 -8.53
CA PHE A 205 -5.22 0.51 -8.15
C PHE A 205 -5.56 -0.91 -8.57
N GLU A 206 -5.65 -1.83 -7.62
CA GLU A 206 -6.00 -3.21 -7.94
C GLU A 206 -7.44 -3.31 -8.46
N THR A 207 -7.73 -4.39 -9.18
CA THR A 207 -9.03 -4.60 -9.81
C THR A 207 -10.19 -4.47 -8.82
N GLY A 208 -11.17 -3.63 -9.16
CA GLY A 208 -12.34 -3.38 -8.32
C GLY A 208 -12.12 -2.44 -7.14
N ASN A 209 -10.91 -1.90 -6.96
CA ASN A 209 -10.68 -0.84 -5.97
C ASN A 209 -11.52 0.41 -6.34
N VAL A 210 -12.15 1.02 -5.34
CA VAL A 210 -12.90 2.28 -5.45
C VAL A 210 -12.37 3.35 -4.47
N GLY A 211 -11.21 3.09 -3.87
CA GLY A 211 -10.52 4.01 -2.99
C GLY A 211 -9.89 5.18 -3.73
N SER A 212 -9.23 6.06 -2.98
CA SER A 212 -8.66 7.28 -3.55
C SER A 212 -7.37 7.73 -2.88
N ILE A 213 -6.61 8.54 -3.62
CA ILE A 213 -5.45 9.26 -3.09
C ILE A 213 -5.64 10.75 -3.35
N THR A 214 -5.50 11.55 -2.29
CA THR A 214 -5.63 13.01 -2.34
C THR A 214 -4.30 13.69 -2.02
N LEU A 215 -3.95 14.70 -2.83
CA LEU A 215 -2.91 15.67 -2.51
C LEU A 215 -3.60 16.98 -2.11
N SER A 216 -3.44 17.40 -0.86
CA SER A 216 -4.15 18.58 -0.36
C SER A 216 -3.51 19.88 -0.83
N SER A 217 -2.19 19.93 -1.00
CA SER A 217 -1.48 21.14 -1.48
C SER A 217 -0.10 20.82 -2.07
N ASN A 218 0.51 21.83 -2.70
CA ASN A 218 1.90 21.84 -3.16
C ASN A 218 2.67 22.99 -2.50
N LEU A 219 3.25 22.74 -1.34
CA LEU A 219 3.95 23.70 -0.48
C LEU A 219 3.09 24.95 -0.23
N GLY A 220 1.80 24.74 0.03
CA GLY A 220 0.80 25.79 0.21
C GLY A 220 0.20 26.38 -1.09
N ALA A 221 0.57 25.88 -2.27
CA ALA A 221 -0.08 26.17 -3.54
C ALA A 221 -1.06 25.06 -3.97
N SER A 222 -1.78 25.28 -5.06
CA SER A 222 -2.65 24.25 -5.65
C SER A 222 -1.84 23.03 -6.11
N ALA A 223 -2.38 21.83 -5.86
CA ALA A 223 -1.82 20.57 -6.33
C ALA A 223 -2.30 20.17 -7.73
N ASP A 224 -3.05 21.05 -8.41
CA ASP A 224 -3.66 20.79 -9.72
C ASP A 224 -2.66 20.29 -10.79
N GLY A 225 -3.18 19.49 -11.72
CA GLY A 225 -2.43 18.90 -12.83
C GLY A 225 -1.46 17.78 -12.46
N TYR A 226 -1.15 17.58 -11.18
CA TYR A 226 -0.14 16.61 -10.75
C TYR A 226 -0.49 15.17 -11.11
N TRP A 227 -1.72 14.76 -10.84
CA TRP A 227 -2.17 13.41 -11.19
C TRP A 227 -2.16 13.16 -12.69
N GLY A 228 -2.47 14.20 -13.48
CA GLY A 228 -2.33 14.17 -14.93
C GLY A 228 -0.90 13.82 -15.35
N PHE A 229 0.06 14.62 -14.87
CA PHE A 229 1.48 14.37 -15.08
C PHE A 229 1.91 12.97 -14.59
N PHE A 230 1.48 12.56 -13.40
CA PHE A 230 1.86 11.29 -12.78
C PHE A 230 1.46 10.07 -13.64
N VAL A 231 0.24 10.11 -14.19
CA VAL A 231 -0.26 9.07 -15.10
C VAL A 231 0.49 9.10 -16.43
N GLU A 232 0.73 10.27 -17.02
CA GLU A 232 1.49 10.41 -18.27
C GLU A 232 2.92 9.84 -18.17
N GLN A 233 3.54 9.93 -16.98
CA GLN A 233 4.85 9.31 -16.72
C GLN A 233 4.81 7.78 -16.57
N GLY A 234 3.62 7.16 -16.60
CA GLY A 234 3.44 5.73 -16.39
C GLY A 234 3.77 5.28 -14.97
N TRP A 235 3.56 6.16 -13.98
CA TRP A 235 3.80 5.82 -12.56
C TRP A 235 2.54 5.30 -11.85
N ALA A 236 1.41 5.30 -12.54
CA ALA A 236 0.17 4.67 -12.13
C ALA A 236 -0.07 3.37 -12.92
N SER A 237 -0.64 2.38 -12.25
CA SER A 237 -1.13 1.15 -12.85
C SER A 237 -2.54 0.82 -12.33
N ILE A 238 -3.24 -0.02 -13.09
CA ILE A 238 -4.52 -0.60 -12.69
C ILE A 238 -4.40 -2.12 -12.83
N GLY A 239 -4.62 -2.85 -11.74
CA GLY A 239 -4.44 -4.30 -11.69
C GLY A 239 -3.03 -4.75 -12.10
N GLY A 240 -2.01 -3.97 -11.74
CA GLY A 240 -0.61 -4.23 -12.08
C GLY A 240 -0.21 -3.87 -13.52
N VAL A 241 -1.13 -3.35 -14.34
CA VAL A 241 -0.82 -2.89 -15.71
C VAL A 241 -0.61 -1.38 -15.71
N VAL A 242 0.57 -0.92 -16.13
CA VAL A 242 0.86 0.52 -16.26
C VAL A 242 -0.13 1.19 -17.20
N VAL A 243 -0.69 2.32 -16.76
CA VAL A 243 -1.66 3.12 -17.51
C VAL A 243 -1.11 4.52 -17.74
N THR A 244 -1.22 5.00 -18.97
CA THR A 244 -0.89 6.39 -19.36
C THR A 244 -2.09 7.15 -19.93
N ASP A 245 -3.26 6.51 -19.97
CA ASP A 245 -4.52 7.12 -20.43
C ASP A 245 -5.29 7.69 -19.24
N LEU A 246 -5.44 9.02 -19.21
CA LEU A 246 -6.16 9.73 -18.16
C LEU A 246 -7.64 9.37 -18.10
N ALA A 247 -8.23 8.90 -19.20
CA ALA A 247 -9.65 8.53 -19.23
C ALA A 247 -9.97 7.29 -18.38
N GLN A 248 -8.97 6.57 -17.87
CA GLN A 248 -9.15 5.44 -16.95
C GLN A 248 -9.20 5.87 -15.47
N PHE A 249 -8.97 7.15 -15.18
CA PHE A 249 -8.96 7.70 -13.84
C PHE A 249 -10.01 8.79 -13.68
N ASN A 250 -10.62 8.86 -12.51
CA ASN A 250 -11.40 10.01 -12.08
C ASN A 250 -10.48 10.93 -11.29
N ILE A 251 -10.19 12.10 -11.86
CA ILE A 251 -9.35 13.13 -11.23
C ILE A 251 -10.23 14.34 -10.92
N VAL A 252 -10.36 14.65 -9.63
CA VAL A 252 -11.15 15.78 -9.13
C VAL A 252 -10.22 16.83 -8.56
N ASN A 253 -10.50 18.10 -8.83
CA ASN A 253 -9.81 19.24 -8.24
C ASN A 253 -10.85 20.19 -7.64
N ASP A 254 -10.65 20.64 -6.40
CA ASP A 254 -11.58 21.54 -5.69
C ASP A 254 -11.11 23.01 -5.65
N GLY A 255 -10.09 23.33 -6.45
CA GLY A 255 -9.39 24.62 -6.48
C GLY A 255 -8.10 24.63 -5.67
N PHE A 256 -7.87 23.63 -4.81
CA PHE A 256 -6.65 23.54 -4.00
C PHE A 256 -6.10 22.11 -3.96
N ALA A 257 -6.92 21.17 -3.51
CA ALA A 257 -6.60 19.75 -3.46
C ALA A 257 -6.91 19.06 -4.78
N THR A 258 -6.21 17.96 -5.05
CA THR A 258 -6.53 17.06 -6.17
C THR A 258 -6.56 15.60 -5.74
N THR A 259 -7.60 14.90 -6.15
CA THR A 259 -7.86 13.50 -5.80
C THR A 259 -7.86 12.66 -7.06
N ILE A 260 -7.24 11.47 -7.01
CA ILE A 260 -7.28 10.45 -8.06
C ILE A 260 -7.93 9.18 -7.52
N SER A 261 -8.75 8.55 -8.36
CA SER A 261 -9.21 7.17 -8.21
C SER A 261 -9.28 6.47 -9.57
N ALA A 262 -9.22 5.15 -9.59
CA ALA A 262 -9.48 4.38 -10.82
C ALA A 262 -10.98 4.35 -11.13
N ILE A 263 -11.34 4.31 -12.43
CA ILE A 263 -12.72 4.13 -12.88
C ILE A 263 -13.02 2.62 -12.97
N PRO A 264 -13.88 2.04 -12.11
CA PRO A 264 -14.02 0.59 -12.00
C PRO A 264 -14.56 -0.08 -13.26
N GLU A 265 -15.46 0.59 -14.00
CA GLU A 265 -16.15 0.03 -15.17
C GLU A 265 -15.27 -0.11 -16.42
N LEU A 266 -14.10 0.54 -16.44
CA LEU A 266 -13.16 0.51 -17.57
C LEU A 266 -12.06 -0.54 -17.38
N ILE A 267 -12.09 -1.31 -16.29
CA ILE A 267 -11.14 -2.38 -16.01
C ILE A 267 -11.68 -3.65 -16.69
N PRO A 268 -11.10 -4.11 -17.83
CA PRO A 268 -11.56 -5.35 -18.44
C PRO A 268 -11.35 -6.48 -17.45
N GLU A 269 -12.45 -7.05 -16.95
CA GLU A 269 -12.36 -8.18 -16.03
C GLU A 269 -11.54 -9.31 -16.67
N PRO A 270 -10.75 -10.08 -15.89
CA PRO A 270 -9.98 -11.21 -16.41
C PRO A 270 -10.82 -12.19 -17.26
N GLY A 271 -12.12 -12.30 -16.96
CA GLY A 271 -13.08 -13.10 -17.72
C GLY A 271 -13.26 -12.66 -19.18
N THR A 272 -13.10 -11.37 -19.48
CA THR A 272 -13.22 -10.83 -20.84
C THR A 272 -12.09 -11.33 -21.73
N TYR A 273 -10.86 -11.41 -21.21
CA TYR A 273 -9.71 -11.97 -21.91
C TYR A 273 -9.82 -13.48 -22.09
N ALA A 274 -10.32 -14.19 -21.07
CA ALA A 274 -10.55 -15.63 -21.14
C ALA A 274 -11.66 -16.00 -22.15
N LEU A 275 -12.74 -15.22 -22.22
CA LEU A 275 -13.82 -15.41 -23.19
C LEU A 275 -13.32 -15.13 -24.61
N LEU A 276 -12.56 -14.06 -24.82
CA LEU A 276 -12.01 -13.74 -26.14
C LEU A 276 -11.02 -14.83 -26.62
N ALA A 277 -10.12 -15.27 -25.73
CA ALA A 277 -9.22 -16.39 -26.02
C ALA A 277 -9.97 -17.70 -26.30
N GLY A 278 -11.03 -17.98 -25.53
CA GLY A 278 -11.93 -19.11 -25.77
C GLY A 278 -12.64 -19.04 -27.13
N CYS A 279 -13.14 -17.87 -27.52
CA CYS A 279 -13.76 -17.61 -28.81
C CYS A 279 -12.77 -17.81 -29.98
N PHE A 280 -11.52 -17.34 -29.85
CA PHE A 280 -10.48 -17.58 -30.87
C PHE A 280 -10.05 -19.04 -30.94
N ALA A 281 -9.97 -19.74 -29.80
CA ALA A 281 -9.69 -21.17 -29.76
C ALA A 281 -10.80 -21.97 -30.48
N LEU A 282 -12.08 -21.67 -30.21
CA LEU A 282 -13.23 -22.27 -30.90
C LEU A 282 -13.24 -21.98 -32.40
N ALA A 283 -12.97 -20.72 -32.79
CA ALA A 283 -12.87 -20.34 -34.21
C ALA A 283 -11.74 -21.11 -34.93
N SER A 284 -10.58 -21.28 -34.28
CA SER A 284 -9.45 -22.04 -34.83
C SER A 284 -9.77 -23.53 -35.02
N VAL A 285 -10.51 -24.14 -34.08
CA VAL A 285 -10.97 -25.53 -34.16
C VAL A 285 -12.02 -25.71 -35.26
N MET A 286 -12.93 -24.75 -35.42
CA MET A 286 -13.97 -24.78 -36.46
C MET A 286 -13.38 -24.63 -37.87
N VAL A 287 -12.34 -23.80 -38.06
CA VAL A 287 -11.63 -23.67 -39.35
C VAL A 287 -10.85 -24.94 -39.70
N ARG A 288 -10.31 -25.65 -38.70
CA ARG A 288 -9.54 -26.89 -38.91
C ARG A 288 -10.41 -28.09 -39.28
N ARG A 289 -11.70 -28.11 -38.89
CA ARG A 289 -12.66 -29.17 -39.25
C ARG A 289 -13.27 -29.04 -40.64
N ARG A 290 -13.02 -27.95 -41.37
CA ARG A 290 -13.52 -27.73 -42.75
C ARG A 290 -12.47 -27.96 -43.84
N ARG A 291 -11.38 -28.68 -43.53
CA ARG A 291 -10.41 -29.18 -44.51
C ARG A 291 -10.41 -30.69 -44.51
#